data_AF-A0A9R0YW29-F1
#
_entry.id   AF-A0A9R0YW29-F1
#
_cell.length_a   1.000
_cell.length_b   1.000
_cell.length_c   1.000
_cell.angle_alpha   90.00
_cell.angle_beta   90.00
_cell.angle_gamma   90.00
#
_symmetry.space_group_name_H-M   'P 1'
#
loop_
_entity.id
_entity.type
_entity.pdbx_description
1 polymer ?
#
loop_
_entity_poly.entity_id
_entity_poly.type
_entity_poly.pdbx_seq_one_letter_code
_entity_poly.pdbx_strand_id
1 'polypeptide(L)'
;MAANFWTSSHSKQLLDPEEVDVVPAQDRERGVTPVEFRLVKIHMSFHIWRLAQQVKVRQRVIATAITYFRCVYTRKSMTEYDPRLVAPACLYLASKVEESTVQARLLVFYIKKMCGSDDKYRFEIKDILEMEMKLLEALDYYLVVYHPYRPLLQLLQDAGITDLTQFAWGLVNDTYKMDLILIYPPYMIALACIYIASVLKDKDTTSWFEELRVDMNIVKNISMEILDFYDTYKIDPQRGLQEDKIIPVMNKLPSKA
;
A
#
# COMPACT_ATOMS: atom_id res chain seq x y z
N MET A 1 6.48 22.60 0.20
CA MET A 1 5.04 22.56 -0.15
C MET A 1 4.31 21.32 0.42
N ALA A 2 4.71 20.79 1.57
CA ALA A 2 4.21 19.51 2.13
C ALA A 2 3.22 19.68 3.32
N ALA A 3 2.61 20.86 3.48
CA ALA A 3 1.84 21.18 4.68
C ALA A 3 0.32 21.05 4.52
N ASN A 4 -0.21 21.15 3.31
CA ASN A 4 -1.65 21.16 3.07
C ASN A 4 -2.05 20.09 2.05
N PHE A 5 -2.80 19.10 2.53
CA PHE A 5 -3.33 18.00 1.71
C PHE A 5 -4.22 18.53 0.59
N TRP A 6 -5.14 19.44 0.88
CA TRP A 6 -6.19 19.88 -0.06
C TRP A 6 -5.66 20.63 -1.29
N THR A 7 -4.48 21.22 -1.20
CA THR A 7 -3.80 21.88 -2.32
C THR A 7 -2.72 21.01 -2.96
N SER A 8 -2.50 19.80 -2.44
CA SER A 8 -1.45 18.89 -2.90
C SER A 8 -1.83 18.16 -4.18
N SER A 9 -0.83 17.60 -4.87
CA SER A 9 -1.08 16.68 -5.97
C SER A 9 -1.85 15.45 -5.53
N HIS A 10 -1.53 14.90 -4.36
CA HIS A 10 -2.19 13.71 -3.82
C HIS A 10 -3.71 13.88 -3.73
N SER A 11 -4.19 15.01 -3.21
CA SER A 11 -5.64 15.27 -3.13
C SER A 11 -6.30 15.39 -4.51
N LYS A 12 -5.58 15.84 -5.54
CA LYS A 12 -6.10 15.95 -6.91
C LYS A 12 -6.09 14.63 -7.67
N GLN A 13 -5.35 13.64 -7.15
CA GLN A 13 -5.19 12.32 -7.75
C GLN A 13 -5.98 11.23 -7.03
N LEU A 14 -6.82 11.60 -6.05
CA LEU A 14 -7.79 10.66 -5.50
C LEU A 14 -8.71 10.18 -6.63
N LEU A 15 -9.00 8.88 -6.62
CA LEU A 15 -9.77 8.20 -7.64
C LEU A 15 -11.13 7.78 -7.08
N ASP A 16 -12.09 7.65 -7.98
CA ASP A 16 -13.37 7.03 -7.61
C ASP A 16 -13.18 5.52 -7.40
N PRO A 17 -13.93 4.87 -6.49
CA PRO A 17 -13.77 3.44 -6.19
C PRO A 17 -13.81 2.53 -7.44
N GLU A 18 -14.64 2.89 -8.42
CA GLU A 18 -14.82 2.15 -9.66
C GLU A 18 -13.58 2.21 -10.59
N GLU A 19 -12.78 3.27 -10.50
CA GLU A 19 -11.57 3.44 -11.31
C GLU A 19 -10.40 2.60 -10.80
N VAL A 20 -10.44 2.18 -9.54
CA VAL A 20 -9.33 1.47 -8.88
C VAL A 20 -9.43 -0.05 -9.03
N ASP A 21 -10.63 -0.59 -9.24
CA ASP A 21 -10.89 -2.02 -9.39
C ASP A 21 -10.96 -2.47 -10.85
N VAL A 22 -10.10 -1.88 -11.69
CA VAL A 22 -10.04 -2.19 -13.13
C VAL A 22 -8.81 -3.02 -13.45
N VAL A 23 -9.01 -4.10 -14.21
CA VAL A 23 -7.91 -4.91 -14.75
C VAL A 23 -7.58 -4.44 -16.16
N PRO A 24 -6.32 -4.01 -16.43
CA PRO A 24 -5.89 -3.61 -17.77
C PRO A 24 -6.13 -4.69 -18.83
N ALA A 25 -6.40 -4.28 -20.08
CA ALA A 25 -6.72 -5.20 -21.18
C ALA A 25 -5.67 -6.29 -21.38
N GLN A 26 -4.38 -5.94 -21.34
CA GLN A 26 -3.27 -6.89 -21.49
C GLN A 26 -3.26 -7.97 -20.41
N ASP A 27 -3.62 -7.64 -19.17
CA ASP A 27 -3.68 -8.61 -18.08
C ASP A 27 -4.92 -9.51 -18.20
N ARG A 28 -6.05 -8.95 -18.67
CA ARG A 28 -7.27 -9.72 -18.99
C ARG A 28 -7.04 -10.72 -20.12
N GLU A 29 -6.30 -10.34 -21.15
CA GLU A 29 -5.90 -11.23 -22.26
C GLU A 29 -5.06 -12.43 -21.78
N ARG A 30 -4.33 -12.26 -20.68
CA ARG A 30 -3.62 -13.36 -20.00
C ARG A 30 -4.48 -14.14 -19.00
N GLY A 31 -5.78 -13.84 -18.94
CA GLY A 31 -6.72 -14.48 -18.04
C GLY A 31 -6.57 -14.08 -16.58
N VAL A 32 -5.99 -12.91 -16.27
CA VAL A 32 -5.96 -12.36 -14.91
C VAL A 32 -7.33 -11.80 -14.56
N THR A 33 -7.96 -12.32 -13.52
CA THR A 33 -9.24 -11.84 -13.00
C THR A 33 -9.06 -10.65 -12.03
N PRO A 34 -10.11 -9.85 -11.74
CA PRO A 34 -10.03 -8.77 -10.75
C PRO A 34 -9.58 -9.23 -9.36
N VAL A 35 -10.07 -10.40 -8.92
CA VAL A 35 -9.67 -11.01 -7.64
C VAL A 35 -8.17 -11.35 -7.65
N GLU A 36 -7.70 -11.96 -8.73
CA GLU A 36 -6.29 -12.31 -8.90
C GLU A 36 -5.38 -11.09 -8.96
N PHE A 37 -5.80 -10.03 -9.67
CA PHE A 37 -5.09 -8.75 -9.71
C PHE A 37 -4.93 -8.17 -8.30
N ARG A 38 -6.00 -8.20 -7.50
CA ARG A 38 -5.98 -7.77 -6.09
C ARG A 38 -5.07 -8.64 -5.23
N LEU A 39 -5.08 -9.96 -5.42
CA LEU A 39 -4.19 -10.89 -4.71
C LEU A 39 -2.71 -10.57 -4.98
N VAL A 40 -2.34 -10.24 -6.23
CA VAL A 40 -0.97 -9.81 -6.57
C VAL A 40 -0.62 -8.51 -5.84
N LYS A 41 -1.53 -7.52 -5.79
CA LYS A 41 -1.29 -6.27 -5.05
C LYS A 41 -1.05 -6.52 -3.55
N ILE A 42 -1.84 -7.39 -2.93
CA ILE A 42 -1.68 -7.78 -1.52
C ILE A 42 -0.34 -8.48 -1.31
N HIS A 43 -0.03 -9.47 -2.15
CA HIS A 43 1.21 -10.24 -2.06
C HIS A 43 2.45 -9.35 -2.22
N MET A 44 2.45 -8.44 -3.19
CA MET A 44 3.58 -7.52 -3.40
C MET A 44 3.69 -6.45 -2.33
N SER A 45 2.58 -5.99 -1.75
CA SER A 45 2.61 -5.11 -0.57
C SER A 45 3.34 -5.79 0.61
N PHE A 46 3.08 -7.08 0.82
CA PHE A 46 3.80 -7.89 1.81
C PHE A 46 5.28 -8.08 1.44
N HIS A 47 5.59 -8.30 0.16
CA HIS A 47 6.97 -8.41 -0.31
C HIS A 47 7.77 -7.11 -0.09
N ILE A 48 7.18 -5.94 -0.40
CA ILE A 48 7.76 -4.62 -0.12
C ILE A 48 8.07 -4.50 1.37
N TRP A 49 7.10 -4.82 2.23
CA TRP A 49 7.29 -4.77 3.68
C TRP A 49 8.44 -5.67 4.14
N ARG A 50 8.51 -6.93 3.70
CA ARG A 50 9.60 -7.85 4.06
C ARG A 50 10.97 -7.34 3.61
N LEU A 51 11.06 -6.83 2.38
CA LEU A 51 12.30 -6.28 1.84
C LEU A 51 12.73 -5.03 2.63
N ALA A 52 11.78 -4.15 2.95
CA ALA A 52 11.99 -2.96 3.77
C ALA A 52 12.54 -3.28 5.16
N GLN A 53 12.10 -4.39 5.78
CA GLN A 53 12.68 -4.85 7.07
C GLN A 53 14.16 -5.21 6.93
N GLN A 54 14.59 -5.80 5.80
CA GLN A 54 15.99 -6.15 5.58
C GLN A 54 16.88 -4.90 5.40
N VAL A 55 16.37 -3.86 4.74
CA VAL A 55 17.08 -2.59 4.56
C VAL A 55 16.83 -1.57 5.68
N LYS A 56 16.04 -1.95 6.70
CA LYS A 56 15.79 -1.20 7.95
C LYS A 56 15.29 0.24 7.72
N VAL A 57 14.36 0.42 6.77
CA VAL A 57 13.73 1.73 6.54
C VAL A 57 12.54 1.97 7.49
N ARG A 58 12.19 3.25 7.67
CA ARG A 58 11.05 3.66 8.52
C ARG A 58 9.72 3.30 7.88
N GLN A 59 8.68 3.11 8.70
CA GLN A 59 7.32 2.76 8.23
C GLN A 59 6.77 3.72 7.17
N ARG A 60 7.09 5.02 7.26
CA ARG A 60 6.69 6.00 6.26
C ARG A 60 7.21 5.66 4.85
N VAL A 61 8.46 5.23 4.73
CA VAL A 61 9.05 4.80 3.45
C VAL A 61 8.28 3.61 2.87
N ILE A 62 7.90 2.66 3.72
CA ILE A 62 7.13 1.46 3.33
C ILE A 62 5.76 1.88 2.80
N ALA A 63 5.07 2.77 3.51
CA ALA A 63 3.78 3.29 3.13
C ALA A 63 3.82 4.04 1.78
N THR A 64 4.82 4.89 1.57
CA THR A 64 5.05 5.60 0.29
C THR A 64 5.31 4.61 -0.84
N ALA A 65 6.17 3.60 -0.61
CA ALA A 65 6.47 2.58 -1.60
C ALA A 65 5.22 1.77 -2.02
N ILE A 66 4.40 1.35 -1.06
CA ILE A 66 3.16 0.62 -1.35
C ILE A 66 2.15 1.53 -2.06
N THR A 67 2.09 2.83 -1.70
CA THR A 67 1.22 3.78 -2.39
C THR A 67 1.62 3.93 -3.85
N TYR A 68 2.91 4.12 -4.15
CA TYR A 68 3.41 4.16 -5.53
C TYR A 68 3.08 2.88 -6.30
N PHE A 69 3.31 1.71 -5.68
CA PHE A 69 3.00 0.44 -6.28
C PHE A 69 1.52 0.37 -6.69
N ARG A 70 0.61 0.79 -5.80
CA ARG A 70 -0.83 0.82 -6.08
C ARG A 70 -1.19 1.82 -7.16
N CYS A 71 -0.67 3.05 -7.09
CA CYS A 71 -0.90 4.09 -8.10
C CYS A 71 -0.48 3.63 -9.50
N VAL A 72 0.65 2.94 -9.64
CA VAL A 72 1.14 2.48 -10.95
C VAL A 72 0.14 1.49 -11.57
N TYR A 73 -0.41 0.58 -10.77
CA TYR A 73 -1.34 -0.44 -11.25
C TYR A 73 -2.79 0.04 -11.43
N THR A 74 -3.08 1.33 -11.22
CA THR A 74 -4.34 1.91 -11.74
C THR A 74 -4.24 2.29 -13.21
N ARG A 75 -3.02 2.37 -13.77
CA ARG A 75 -2.77 2.84 -15.14
C ARG A 75 -1.94 1.89 -16.00
N LYS A 76 -1.10 1.07 -15.38
CA LYS A 76 -0.17 0.14 -16.05
C LYS A 76 -0.60 -1.31 -15.83
N SER A 77 -0.34 -2.15 -16.83
CA SER A 77 -0.57 -3.60 -16.72
C SER A 77 0.55 -4.29 -15.94
N MET A 78 0.22 -5.35 -15.22
CA MET A 78 1.21 -6.23 -14.57
C MET A 78 2.06 -7.00 -15.60
N THR A 79 1.56 -7.12 -16.82
CA THR A 79 2.28 -7.69 -17.96
C THR A 79 3.38 -6.76 -18.48
N GLU A 80 3.11 -5.45 -18.59
CA GLU A 80 4.09 -4.44 -19.03
C GLU A 80 5.06 -4.08 -17.90
N TYR A 81 4.54 -3.95 -16.68
CA TYR A 81 5.26 -3.55 -15.49
C TYR A 81 5.28 -4.74 -14.52
N ASP A 82 6.29 -5.62 -14.63
CA ASP A 82 6.40 -6.82 -13.79
C ASP A 82 6.38 -6.46 -12.28
N PRO A 83 5.37 -6.91 -11.51
CA PRO A 83 5.25 -6.63 -10.08
C PRO A 83 6.47 -7.03 -9.26
N ARG A 84 7.22 -8.05 -9.69
CA ARG A 84 8.45 -8.50 -9.03
C ARG A 84 9.55 -7.44 -9.06
N LEU A 85 9.61 -6.63 -10.11
CA LEU A 85 10.59 -5.55 -10.28
C LEU A 85 10.04 -4.19 -9.83
N VAL A 86 8.74 -3.94 -10.05
CA VAL A 86 8.09 -2.70 -9.61
C VAL A 86 8.13 -2.57 -8.09
N ALA A 87 7.83 -3.64 -7.34
CA ALA A 87 7.86 -3.62 -5.88
C ALA A 87 9.19 -3.09 -5.28
N PRO A 88 10.36 -3.66 -5.59
CA PRO A 88 11.63 -3.14 -5.09
C PRO A 88 12.01 -1.77 -5.67
N ALA A 89 11.62 -1.45 -6.91
CA ALA A 89 11.87 -0.14 -7.49
C ALA A 89 11.03 0.96 -6.82
N CYS A 90 9.78 0.68 -6.44
CA CYS A 90 8.96 1.58 -5.63
C CYS A 90 9.60 1.83 -4.26
N LEU A 91 10.16 0.79 -3.61
CA LEU A 91 10.87 0.94 -2.34
C LEU A 91 12.14 1.79 -2.50
N TYR A 92 12.88 1.60 -3.59
CA TYR A 92 14.06 2.40 -3.90
C TYR A 92 13.69 3.88 -4.10
N LEU A 93 12.71 4.17 -4.96
CA LEU A 93 12.24 5.53 -5.22
C LEU A 93 11.69 6.20 -3.95
N ALA A 94 10.82 5.51 -3.21
CA ALA A 94 10.24 6.01 -1.97
C ALA A 94 11.31 6.33 -0.92
N SER A 95 12.37 5.52 -0.83
CA SER A 95 13.47 5.80 0.09
C SER A 95 14.11 7.16 -0.19
N LYS A 96 14.36 7.50 -1.46
CA LYS A 96 14.93 8.79 -1.83
C LYS A 96 13.99 9.95 -1.53
N VAL A 97 12.71 9.80 -1.83
CA VAL A 97 11.68 10.83 -1.60
C VAL A 97 11.48 11.12 -0.11
N GLU A 98 11.53 10.08 0.72
CA GLU A 98 11.38 10.18 2.17
C GLU A 98 12.72 10.40 2.91
N GLU A 99 13.74 10.85 2.18
CA GLU A 99 15.07 11.20 2.70
C GLU A 99 15.74 10.06 3.50
N SER A 100 15.57 8.83 3.02
CA SER A 100 16.19 7.61 3.52
C SER A 100 17.20 7.05 2.52
N THR A 101 18.35 6.60 3.02
CA THR A 101 19.45 6.12 2.17
C THR A 101 19.36 4.60 1.98
N VAL A 102 18.80 4.16 0.85
CA VAL A 102 18.84 2.75 0.43
C VAL A 102 19.68 2.61 -0.84
N GLN A 103 20.70 1.75 -0.80
CA GLN A 103 21.51 1.44 -1.97
C GLN A 103 20.82 0.35 -2.81
N ALA A 104 20.71 0.55 -4.13
CA ALA A 104 20.13 -0.44 -5.04
C ALA A 104 20.82 -1.81 -4.95
N ARG A 105 22.13 -1.83 -4.70
CA ARG A 105 22.91 -3.08 -4.48
C ARG A 105 22.38 -3.90 -3.30
N LEU A 106 21.93 -3.25 -2.23
CA LEU A 106 21.34 -3.95 -1.07
C LEU A 106 19.98 -4.55 -1.42
N LEU A 107 19.17 -3.84 -2.21
CA LEU A 107 17.88 -4.38 -2.67
C LEU A 107 18.09 -5.63 -3.52
N VAL A 108 18.96 -5.58 -4.54
CA VAL A 108 19.32 -6.74 -5.37
C VAL A 108 19.80 -7.91 -4.50
N PHE A 109 20.69 -7.65 -3.54
CA PHE A 109 21.20 -8.67 -2.63
C PHE A 109 20.09 -9.33 -1.81
N TYR A 110 19.20 -8.54 -1.19
CA TYR A 110 18.15 -9.09 -0.34
C TYR A 110 17.01 -9.75 -1.13
N ILE A 111 16.68 -9.27 -2.33
CA ILE A 111 15.74 -9.96 -3.24
C ILE A 111 16.26 -11.36 -3.54
N LYS A 112 17.53 -11.49 -3.97
CA LYS A 112 18.16 -12.78 -4.22
C LYS A 112 18.18 -13.67 -2.97
N LYS A 113 18.47 -13.09 -1.80
CA LYS A 113 18.49 -13.83 -0.52
C LYS A 113 17.10 -14.33 -0.12
N MET A 114 16.05 -13.55 -0.35
CA MET A 114 14.67 -13.86 0.05
C MET A 114 13.99 -14.84 -0.91
N CYS A 115 14.22 -14.69 -2.21
CA CYS A 115 13.57 -15.47 -3.27
C CYS A 115 14.44 -16.67 -3.73
N GLY A 116 15.62 -16.84 -3.14
CA GLY A 116 16.49 -17.98 -3.38
C GLY A 116 16.98 -18.07 -4.82
N SER A 117 16.82 -19.24 -5.43
CA SER A 117 17.26 -19.55 -6.79
C SER A 117 16.19 -19.32 -7.85
N ASP A 118 15.06 -18.68 -7.52
CA ASP A 118 14.03 -18.38 -8.52
C ASP A 118 14.56 -17.35 -9.53
N ASP A 119 14.76 -17.80 -10.77
CA ASP A 119 15.29 -17.00 -11.86
C ASP A 119 14.42 -15.77 -12.16
N LYS A 120 13.13 -15.81 -11.82
CA LYS A 120 12.18 -14.69 -12.00
C LYS A 120 12.49 -13.47 -11.12
N TYR A 121 13.33 -13.62 -10.10
CA TYR A 121 13.74 -12.55 -9.18
C TYR A 121 15.22 -12.15 -9.35
N ARG A 122 15.89 -12.61 -10.40
CA ARG A 122 17.26 -12.22 -10.73
C ARG A 122 17.30 -10.85 -11.40
N PHE A 123 17.29 -9.82 -10.58
CA PHE A 123 17.42 -8.43 -11.03
C PHE A 123 18.84 -7.90 -10.81
N GLU A 124 19.29 -7.07 -11.74
CA GLU A 124 20.51 -6.30 -11.62
C GLU A 124 20.22 -4.87 -11.15
N ILE A 125 21.25 -4.13 -10.76
CA ILE A 125 21.11 -2.72 -10.35
C ILE A 125 20.50 -1.89 -11.49
N LYS A 126 20.92 -2.15 -12.75
CA LYS A 126 20.40 -1.46 -13.93
C LYS A 126 18.88 -1.61 -14.07
N ASP A 127 18.34 -2.77 -13.73
CA ASP A 127 16.90 -3.04 -13.84
C ASP A 127 16.09 -2.18 -12.86
N ILE A 128 16.59 -2.02 -11.63
CA ILE A 128 15.96 -1.17 -10.63
C ILE A 128 16.01 0.30 -11.07
N LEU A 129 17.13 0.75 -11.62
CA LEU A 129 17.30 2.14 -12.08
C LEU A 129 16.45 2.45 -13.32
N GLU A 130 16.36 1.52 -14.28
CA GLU A 130 15.48 1.65 -15.44
C GLU A 130 14.01 1.65 -15.03
N MET A 131 13.61 0.75 -14.13
CA MET A 131 12.24 0.72 -13.63
C MET A 131 11.91 1.97 -12.84
N GLU A 132 12.84 2.50 -12.03
CA GLU A 132 12.65 3.77 -11.34
C GLU A 132 12.28 4.91 -12.31
N MET A 133 12.98 5.03 -13.44
CA MET A 133 12.67 6.05 -14.44
C MET A 133 11.25 5.89 -15.00
N LYS A 134 10.84 4.64 -15.26
CA LYS A 134 9.47 4.32 -15.69
C LYS A 134 8.42 4.64 -14.61
N LEU A 135 8.74 4.42 -13.34
CA LEU A 135 7.84 4.72 -12.23
C LEU A 135 7.64 6.23 -12.06
N LEU A 136 8.70 7.03 -12.22
CA LEU A 136 8.59 8.49 -12.20
C LEU A 136 7.60 9.01 -13.24
N GLU A 137 7.69 8.49 -14.47
CA GLU A 137 6.75 8.82 -15.54
C GLU A 137 5.33 8.32 -15.24
N ALA A 138 5.18 7.06 -14.79
CA ALA A 138 3.87 6.48 -14.49
C ALA A 138 3.12 7.20 -13.34
N LEU A 139 3.86 7.82 -12.41
CA LEU A 139 3.34 8.62 -11.30
C LEU A 139 3.13 10.10 -11.67
N ASP A 140 3.35 10.50 -12.92
CA ASP A 140 3.39 11.89 -13.39
C ASP A 140 4.29 12.79 -12.50
N TYR A 141 5.37 12.22 -11.95
CA TYR A 141 6.28 12.89 -11.01
C TYR A 141 5.63 13.42 -9.73
N TYR A 142 4.44 12.97 -9.37
CA TYR A 142 3.78 13.32 -8.11
C TYR A 142 4.24 12.39 -6.98
N LEU A 143 5.31 12.82 -6.30
CA LEU A 143 6.01 12.00 -5.32
C LEU A 143 5.62 12.28 -3.85
N VAL A 144 4.93 13.38 -3.57
CA VAL A 144 4.56 13.71 -2.17
C VAL A 144 3.30 12.97 -1.77
N VAL A 145 3.44 11.98 -0.89
CA VAL A 145 2.32 11.21 -0.32
C VAL A 145 2.02 11.68 1.10
N TYR A 146 0.73 11.83 1.41
CA TYR A 146 0.22 12.11 2.75
C TYR A 146 -0.30 10.81 3.35
N HIS A 147 0.04 10.51 4.61
CA HIS A 147 -0.29 9.23 5.23
C HIS A 147 -1.20 9.39 6.46
N PRO A 148 -2.01 8.37 6.81
CA PRO A 148 -2.93 8.43 7.95
C PRO A 148 -2.21 8.50 9.31
N TYR A 149 -0.92 8.16 9.39
CA TYR A 149 -0.19 8.09 10.67
C TYR A 149 -0.17 9.42 11.45
N ARG A 150 0.03 10.55 10.76
CA ARG A 150 0.07 11.86 11.41
C ARG A 150 -1.31 12.27 11.94
N PRO A 151 -2.39 12.30 11.12
CA PRO A 151 -3.72 12.61 11.63
C PRO A 151 -4.18 11.59 12.68
N LEU A 152 -3.84 10.31 12.56
CA LEU A 152 -4.16 9.28 13.56
C LEU A 152 -3.69 9.69 14.96
N LEU A 153 -2.40 10.04 15.11
CA LEU A 153 -1.85 10.42 16.42
C LEU A 153 -2.51 11.68 16.98
N GLN A 154 -2.80 12.66 16.12
CA GLN A 154 -3.46 13.90 16.52
C GLN A 154 -4.90 13.65 16.98
N LEU A 155 -5.64 12.84 16.23
CA LEU A 155 -7.04 12.50 16.53
C LEU A 155 -7.17 11.63 17.78
N LEU A 156 -6.28 10.65 17.99
CA LEU A 156 -6.27 9.86 19.23
C LEU A 156 -5.95 10.70 20.47
N GLN A 157 -5.07 11.69 20.32
CA GLN A 157 -4.76 12.63 21.39
C GLN A 157 -5.95 13.54 21.70
N ASP A 158 -6.61 14.06 20.67
CA ASP A 158 -7.81 14.89 20.78
C ASP A 158 -8.98 14.15 21.46
N ALA A 159 -9.19 12.89 21.06
CA ALA A 159 -10.19 12.00 21.64
C ALA A 159 -9.87 11.51 23.07
N GLY A 160 -8.66 11.76 23.58
CA GLY A 160 -8.24 11.27 24.90
C GLY A 160 -8.04 9.76 25.03
N ILE A 161 -7.93 9.03 23.91
CA ILE A 161 -7.82 7.55 23.85
C ILE A 161 -6.46 7.08 23.31
N THR A 162 -5.39 7.68 23.82
CA THR A 162 -4.01 7.40 23.38
C THR A 162 -3.55 5.97 23.70
N ASP A 163 -4.23 5.26 24.59
CA ASP A 163 -4.01 3.84 24.86
C ASP A 163 -4.31 2.93 23.67
N LEU A 164 -5.14 3.40 22.71
CA LEU A 164 -5.44 2.69 21.47
C LEU A 164 -4.38 2.86 20.37
N THR A 165 -3.36 3.69 20.59
CA THR A 165 -2.38 4.07 19.56
C THR A 165 -1.76 2.87 18.84
N GLN A 166 -1.24 1.89 19.58
CA GLN A 166 -0.58 0.74 18.96
C GLN A 166 -1.54 -0.10 18.11
N PHE A 167 -2.77 -0.27 18.58
CA PHE A 167 -3.79 -1.07 17.89
C PHE A 167 -4.27 -0.35 16.62
N ALA A 168 -4.64 0.92 16.73
CA ALA A 168 -5.07 1.72 15.57
C ALA A 168 -3.95 1.94 14.55
N TRP A 169 -2.69 2.05 14.99
CA TRP A 169 -1.53 2.08 14.10
C TRP A 169 -1.38 0.77 13.32
N GLY A 170 -1.63 -0.38 13.97
CA GLY A 170 -1.69 -1.69 13.31
C GLY A 170 -2.73 -1.73 12.21
N LEU A 171 -3.94 -1.24 12.48
CA LEU A 171 -5.02 -1.13 11.48
C LEU A 171 -4.60 -0.26 10.30
N VAL A 172 -3.98 0.91 10.55
CA VAL A 172 -3.47 1.79 9.47
C VAL A 172 -2.40 1.09 8.62
N ASN A 173 -1.53 0.27 9.21
CA ASN A 173 -0.56 -0.51 8.42
C ASN A 173 -1.27 -1.52 7.50
N ASP A 174 -2.41 -2.06 7.94
CA ASP A 174 -3.19 -3.04 7.18
C ASP A 174 -3.99 -2.40 6.04
N THR A 175 -4.40 -1.14 6.16
CA THR A 175 -5.08 -0.42 5.07
C THR A 175 -4.22 -0.29 3.81
N TYR A 176 -2.89 -0.34 3.92
CA TYR A 176 -1.99 -0.38 2.75
C TYR A 176 -2.05 -1.71 1.97
N LYS A 177 -2.74 -2.72 2.49
CA LYS A 177 -3.07 -3.95 1.74
C LYS A 177 -4.31 -3.79 0.87
N MET A 178 -5.03 -2.67 1.03
CA MET A 178 -6.21 -2.26 0.28
C MET A 178 -5.90 -1.02 -0.55
N ASP A 179 -6.84 -0.58 -1.37
CA ASP A 179 -6.67 0.62 -2.19
C ASP A 179 -7.20 1.92 -1.55
N LEU A 180 -7.54 1.87 -0.26
CA LEU A 180 -8.10 2.99 0.51
C LEU A 180 -7.29 4.29 0.37
N ILE A 181 -5.96 4.21 0.32
CA ILE A 181 -5.08 5.38 0.18
C ILE A 181 -5.24 6.11 -1.15
N LEU A 182 -5.78 5.44 -2.18
CA LEU A 182 -6.03 6.04 -3.50
C LEU A 182 -7.42 6.70 -3.59
N ILE A 183 -8.33 6.33 -2.69
CA ILE A 183 -9.75 6.71 -2.77
C ILE A 183 -10.07 7.80 -1.74
N TYR A 184 -9.51 7.67 -0.53
CA TYR A 184 -9.90 8.49 0.61
C TYR A 184 -8.78 9.40 1.11
N PRO A 185 -9.12 10.61 1.59
CA PRO A 185 -8.19 11.44 2.33
C PRO A 185 -7.60 10.70 3.54
N PRO A 186 -6.30 10.86 3.86
CA PRO A 186 -5.65 10.08 4.91
C PRO A 186 -6.28 10.21 6.31
N TYR A 187 -6.90 11.34 6.62
CA TYR A 187 -7.58 11.53 7.91
C TYR A 187 -8.87 10.69 8.02
N MET A 188 -9.58 10.44 6.93
CA MET A 188 -10.79 9.61 6.91
C MET A 188 -10.43 8.14 7.20
N ILE A 189 -9.31 7.67 6.62
CA ILE A 189 -8.76 6.34 6.91
C ILE A 189 -8.37 6.24 8.39
N ALA A 190 -7.72 7.28 8.94
CA ALA A 190 -7.38 7.31 10.37
C ALA A 190 -8.62 7.26 11.27
N LEU A 191 -9.68 8.02 10.96
CA LEU A 191 -10.94 7.98 11.69
C LEU A 191 -11.60 6.61 11.65
N ALA A 192 -11.59 5.94 10.50
CA ALA A 192 -12.13 4.58 10.36
C ALA A 192 -11.34 3.56 11.21
N CYS A 193 -10.01 3.68 11.27
CA CYS A 193 -9.18 2.86 12.15
C CYS A 193 -9.44 3.16 13.64
N ILE A 194 -9.62 4.42 14.01
CA ILE A 194 -10.00 4.80 15.38
C ILE A 194 -11.36 4.22 15.73
N TYR A 195 -12.34 4.34 14.83
CA TYR A 195 -13.69 3.80 15.03
C TYR A 195 -13.67 2.29 15.29
N ILE A 196 -12.98 1.51 14.45
CA ILE A 196 -12.81 0.06 14.67
C ILE A 196 -12.11 -0.20 16.00
N ALA A 197 -11.03 0.52 16.31
CA ALA A 197 -10.27 0.35 17.55
C ALA A 197 -11.11 0.64 18.80
N SER A 198 -11.92 1.69 18.77
CA SER A 198 -12.82 2.08 19.86
C SER A 198 -13.87 0.99 20.10
N VAL A 199 -14.52 0.51 19.05
CA VAL A 199 -15.54 -0.55 19.16
C VAL A 199 -14.94 -1.85 19.70
N LEU A 200 -13.78 -2.28 19.18
CA LEU A 200 -13.14 -3.54 19.60
C LEU A 200 -12.53 -3.49 21.01
N LYS A 201 -12.36 -2.31 21.59
CA LYS A 201 -11.79 -2.10 22.93
C LYS A 201 -12.79 -1.47 23.90
N ASP A 202 -14.07 -1.50 23.56
CA ASP A 202 -15.18 -0.99 24.37
C ASP A 202 -14.94 0.45 24.87
N LYS A 203 -14.38 1.31 24.01
CA LYS A 203 -14.20 2.75 24.29
C LYS A 203 -15.41 3.51 23.78
N ASP A 204 -16.05 4.26 24.67
CA ASP A 204 -17.09 5.21 24.26
C ASP A 204 -16.45 6.46 23.65
N THR A 205 -16.61 6.61 22.33
CA THR A 205 -16.15 7.76 21.55
C THR A 205 -17.30 8.44 20.81
N THR A 206 -18.55 8.14 21.19
CA THR A 206 -19.75 8.59 20.46
C THR A 206 -19.84 10.11 20.41
N SER A 207 -19.74 10.78 21.56
CA SER A 207 -19.78 12.24 21.66
C SER A 207 -18.65 12.91 20.88
N TRP A 208 -17.43 12.36 20.96
CA TRP A 208 -16.29 12.89 20.23
C TRP A 208 -16.51 12.81 18.70
N PHE A 209 -17.01 11.68 18.19
CA PHE A 209 -17.35 11.56 16.77
C PHE A 209 -18.48 12.50 16.32
N GLU A 210 -19.46 12.79 17.18
CA GLU A 210 -20.53 13.76 16.88
C GLU A 210 -20.01 15.21 16.77
N GLU A 211 -18.97 15.56 17.52
CA GLU A 211 -18.31 16.87 17.45
C GLU A 211 -17.46 17.04 16.18
N LEU A 212 -16.91 15.94 15.66
CA LEU A 212 -16.20 15.92 14.38
C LEU A 212 -17.22 16.13 13.25
N ARG A 213 -17.19 17.31 12.62
CA ARG A 213 -18.00 17.64 11.45
C ARG A 213 -17.56 16.85 10.20
N VAL A 214 -17.71 15.53 10.24
CA VAL A 214 -17.27 14.56 9.25
C VAL A 214 -18.45 13.67 8.87
N ASP A 215 -18.49 13.24 7.62
CA ASP A 215 -19.51 12.30 7.16
C ASP A 215 -19.23 10.88 7.71
N MET A 216 -20.01 10.50 8.72
CA MET A 216 -19.91 9.19 9.36
C MET A 216 -20.30 8.03 8.45
N ASN A 217 -21.03 8.26 7.35
CA ASN A 217 -21.30 7.20 6.37
C ASN A 217 -20.02 6.79 5.67
N ILE A 218 -19.15 7.75 5.33
CA ILE A 218 -17.85 7.47 4.71
C ILE A 218 -16.95 6.71 5.70
N VAL A 219 -16.87 7.17 6.95
CA VAL A 219 -16.10 6.48 8.01
C VAL A 219 -16.57 5.04 8.15
N LYS A 220 -17.89 4.81 8.23
CA LYS A 220 -18.49 3.48 8.31
C LYS A 220 -18.14 2.62 7.09
N ASN A 221 -18.22 3.16 5.87
CA ASN A 221 -17.89 2.41 4.65
C ASN A 221 -16.43 1.95 4.64
N ILE A 222 -15.50 2.85 5.00
CA ILE A 222 -14.08 2.49 5.12
C ILE A 222 -13.89 1.42 6.21
N SER A 223 -14.56 1.57 7.36
CA SER A 223 -14.48 0.57 8.44
C SER A 223 -15.00 -0.80 8.01
N MET A 224 -16.11 -0.86 7.30
CA MET A 224 -16.66 -2.10 6.75
C MET A 224 -15.71 -2.74 5.75
N GLU A 225 -15.12 -1.96 4.83
CA GLU A 225 -14.14 -2.48 3.87
C GLU A 225 -12.91 -3.08 4.58
N ILE A 226 -12.44 -2.44 5.66
CA ILE A 226 -11.33 -2.97 6.47
C ILE A 226 -11.70 -4.30 7.13
N LEU A 227 -12.90 -4.40 7.71
CA LEU A 227 -13.37 -5.62 8.37
C LEU A 227 -13.60 -6.77 7.37
N ASP A 228 -14.25 -6.47 6.24
CA ASP A 228 -14.48 -7.43 5.15
C ASP A 228 -13.16 -7.96 4.59
N PHE A 229 -12.12 -7.13 4.52
CA PHE A 229 -10.78 -7.56 4.13
C PHE A 229 -10.20 -8.61 5.09
N TYR A 230 -10.35 -8.41 6.40
CA TYR A 230 -9.87 -9.39 7.39
C TYR A 230 -10.57 -10.73 7.26
N ASP A 231 -11.89 -10.72 7.07
CA ASP A 231 -12.69 -11.94 6.91
C ASP A 231 -12.39 -12.67 5.60
N THR A 232 -12.16 -11.92 4.51
CA THR A 232 -11.95 -12.48 3.17
C THR A 232 -10.57 -13.12 3.01
N TYR A 233 -9.50 -12.41 3.40
CA TYR A 233 -8.14 -12.82 3.01
C TYR A 233 -7.38 -13.60 4.07
N LYS A 234 -7.71 -13.43 5.36
CA LYS A 234 -7.08 -14.15 6.51
C LYS A 234 -5.55 -14.30 6.34
N ILE A 235 -4.88 -13.17 6.19
CA ILE A 235 -3.45 -13.11 5.85
C ILE A 235 -2.60 -13.49 7.07
N ASP A 236 -1.65 -14.40 6.88
CA ASP A 236 -0.69 -14.74 7.91
C ASP A 236 0.30 -13.57 8.12
N PRO A 237 0.46 -13.03 9.34
CA PRO A 237 1.35 -11.89 9.58
C PRO A 237 2.83 -12.14 9.23
N GLN A 238 3.29 -13.40 9.27
CA GLN A 238 4.68 -13.80 9.02
C GLN A 238 4.90 -14.34 7.61
N ARG A 239 3.89 -14.97 7.01
CA ARG A 239 3.99 -15.66 5.71
C ARG A 239 3.27 -14.95 4.57
N GLY A 240 2.32 -14.07 4.88
CA GLY A 240 1.50 -13.39 3.88
C GLY A 240 0.35 -14.27 3.39
N LEU A 241 -0.03 -14.11 2.13
CA LEU A 241 -1.02 -14.96 1.47
C LEU A 241 -0.48 -16.36 1.21
N GLN A 242 -1.36 -17.35 1.22
CA GLN A 242 -1.00 -18.75 0.93
C GLN A 242 -0.48 -18.90 -0.52
N GLU A 243 0.58 -19.68 -0.69
CA GLU A 243 1.28 -19.82 -1.97
C GLU A 243 0.42 -20.46 -3.07
N ASP A 244 -0.47 -21.37 -2.72
CA ASP A 244 -1.44 -22.02 -3.61
C ASP A 244 -2.37 -21.02 -4.30
N LYS A 245 -2.71 -19.91 -3.63
CA LYS A 245 -3.51 -18.82 -4.21
C LYS A 245 -2.69 -17.89 -5.10
N ILE A 246 -1.39 -17.74 -4.84
CA ILE A 246 -0.54 -16.73 -5.51
C ILE A 246 0.21 -17.30 -6.72
N ILE A 247 0.79 -18.50 -6.59
CA ILE A 247 1.62 -19.12 -7.63
C ILE A 247 0.88 -19.22 -8.98
N PRO A 248 -0.40 -19.65 -9.05
CA PRO A 248 -1.12 -19.74 -10.32
C PRO A 248 -1.20 -18.40 -11.05
N VAL A 249 -1.45 -17.32 -10.30
CA VAL A 249 -1.59 -15.97 -10.85
C VAL A 249 -0.24 -15.43 -11.30
N MET A 250 0.79 -15.59 -10.47
CA MET A 250 2.16 -15.15 -10.78
C MET A 250 2.76 -15.87 -12.00
N ASN A 251 2.25 -17.07 -12.34
CA ASN A 251 2.65 -17.80 -13.54
C ASN A 251 1.95 -17.32 -14.82
N LYS A 252 0.81 -16.63 -14.72
CA LYS A 252 0.18 -15.97 -15.89
C LYS A 252 1.00 -14.77 -16.36
N LEU A 253 1.65 -14.08 -15.43
CA LEU A 253 2.48 -12.92 -15.71
C LEU A 253 3.80 -13.33 -16.39
N PRO A 254 4.32 -12.50 -17.31
CA PRO A 254 5.60 -12.79 -17.95
C PRO A 254 6.71 -12.88 -16.89
N SER A 255 7.68 -13.75 -17.13
CA SER A 255 8.99 -13.66 -16.51
C SER A 255 9.94 -12.99 -17.50
N LYS A 256 10.89 -12.18 -17.01
CA LYS A 256 12.03 -11.74 -17.83
C LYS A 256 12.62 -12.97 -18.56
N ALA A 257 12.78 -12.86 -19.87
CA ALA A 257 13.57 -13.80 -20.67
C ALA A 257 15.06 -13.54 -20.48
#